data_AF-A0A3P7K826-F1
#
_entry.id   AF-A0A3P7K826-F1
#
_cell.length_a   1.000
_cell.length_b   1.000
_cell.length_c   1.000
_cell.angle_alpha   90.00
_cell.angle_beta   90.00
_cell.angle_gamma   90.00
#
_symmetry.space_group_name_H-M   'P 1'
#
loop_
_entity.id
_entity.type
_entity.pdbx_description
1 polymer ?
#
loop_
_entity_poly.entity_id
_entity_poly.type
_entity_poly.pdbx_seq_one_letter_code
_entity_poly.pdbx_strand_id
1 'polypeptide(L)'
;MFSRDLNVRLSVVYAEVWLDVQRIDLFEDIERTMTGVVDYSTGHIYSIAKDATILFTGGSFANHEAINSVFRSICTARAAAIVKVSGLFIDSSW
;
A
#
# COMPACT_ATOMS: atom_id res chain seq x y z
N MET A 1 14.57 -2.29 -10.37
CA MET A 1 14.45 -3.03 -11.64
C MET A 1 13.47 -4.19 -11.42
N PHE A 2 12.24 -4.15 -11.94
CA PHE A 2 11.32 -5.30 -11.81
C PHE A 2 10.21 -5.36 -12.89
N SER A 3 9.77 -4.22 -13.44
CA SER A 3 8.65 -4.19 -14.41
C SER A 3 9.05 -4.64 -15.83
N ARG A 4 10.25 -4.29 -16.29
CA ARG A 4 10.69 -4.51 -17.69
C ARG A 4 10.96 -5.98 -18.02
N ASP A 5 11.43 -6.77 -17.06
CA ASP A 5 11.76 -8.18 -17.28
C ASP A 5 10.52 -9.09 -17.31
N LEU A 6 9.39 -8.65 -16.73
CA LEU A 6 8.14 -9.39 -16.69
C LEU A 6 7.12 -8.99 -17.79
N ASN A 7 7.49 -8.09 -18.72
CA ASN A 7 6.55 -7.48 -19.68
C ASN A 7 5.28 -6.92 -18.99
N VAL A 8 5.42 -6.44 -17.76
CA VAL A 8 4.36 -5.79 -17.00
C VAL A 8 4.63 -4.29 -17.03
N ARG A 9 3.60 -3.47 -17.23
CA ARG A 9 3.69 -2.01 -17.10
C ARG A 9 2.81 -1.58 -15.94
N LEU A 10 3.41 -0.95 -14.94
CA LEU A 10 2.68 -0.30 -13.87
C LEU A 10 2.27 1.12 -14.32
N SER A 11 1.01 1.47 -14.09
CA SER A 11 0.47 2.80 -14.30
C SER A 11 -0.40 3.19 -13.12
N VAL A 12 -0.26 4.43 -12.65
CA VAL A 12 -1.10 4.98 -11.58
C VAL A 12 -2.36 5.55 -12.22
N VAL A 13 -3.50 4.93 -11.93
CA VAL A 13 -4.83 5.37 -12.41
C VAL A 13 -5.56 6.23 -11.37
N TYR A 14 -5.22 6.05 -10.10
CA TYR A 14 -5.77 6.78 -8.97
C TYR A 14 -4.73 6.86 -7.87
N ALA A 15 -4.64 8.01 -7.22
CA ALA A 15 -3.79 8.23 -6.06
C ALA A 15 -4.55 9.10 -5.06
N GLU A 16 -4.41 8.78 -3.79
CA GLU A 16 -4.93 9.58 -2.69
C GLU A 16 -3.84 9.79 -1.65
N VAL A 17 -3.88 10.96 -1.01
CA VAL A 17 -2.97 11.35 0.05
C VAL A 17 -3.82 11.79 1.24
N TRP A 18 -3.59 11.17 2.39
CA TRP A 18 -4.29 11.51 3.62
C TRP A 18 -3.50 12.59 4.35
N LEU A 19 -3.95 13.84 4.24
CA LEU A 19 -3.32 15.01 4.89
C LEU A 19 -4.02 15.40 6.18
N ASP A 20 -5.27 14.97 6.35
CA ASP A 20 -6.16 15.32 7.44
C ASP A 20 -6.20 14.21 8.49
N VAL A 21 -6.64 13.01 8.10
CA VAL A 21 -6.92 11.90 9.00
C VAL A 21 -6.46 10.60 8.38
N GLN A 22 -5.78 9.80 9.20
CA GLN A 22 -5.41 8.43 8.85
C GLN A 22 -6.68 7.56 8.71
N ARG A 23 -6.90 6.97 7.53
CA ARG A 23 -8.12 6.19 7.25
C ARG A 23 -8.04 4.71 7.64
N ILE A 24 -6.86 4.26 8.07
CA ILE A 24 -6.61 2.90 8.55
C ILE A 24 -5.76 2.97 9.82
N ASP A 25 -5.95 2.02 10.73
CA ASP A 25 -5.10 1.91 11.90
C ASP A 25 -3.76 1.26 11.55
N LEU A 26 -2.65 1.92 11.90
CA LEU A 26 -1.31 1.36 11.80
C LEU A 26 -0.99 0.58 13.07
N PHE A 27 -0.81 -0.73 12.94
CA PHE A 27 -0.39 -1.60 14.04
C PHE A 27 1.09 -1.97 13.88
N GLU A 28 1.73 -2.32 15.00
CA GLU A 28 3.09 -2.87 14.97
C GLU A 28 3.17 -4.19 14.19
N ASP A 29 2.07 -4.95 14.18
CA ASP A 29 1.88 -6.14 13.35
C ASP A 29 1.40 -5.72 11.95
N ILE A 30 2.24 -6.00 10.96
CA ILE A 30 1.98 -5.65 9.57
C ILE A 30 0.76 -6.39 9.01
N GLU A 31 0.48 -7.63 9.43
CA GLU A 31 -0.64 -8.45 8.92
C GLU A 31 -1.98 -7.85 9.35
N ARG A 32 -2.03 -7.37 10.60
CA ARG A 32 -3.20 -6.68 11.13
C ARG A 32 -3.46 -5.37 10.38
N THR A 33 -2.40 -4.63 10.09
CA THR A 33 -2.50 -3.41 9.26
C THR A 33 -2.96 -3.74 7.84
N MET A 34 -2.47 -4.83 7.26
CA MET A 34 -2.80 -5.30 5.92
C MET A 34 -4.29 -5.65 5.77
N THR A 35 -4.89 -6.22 6.81
CA THR A 35 -6.33 -6.46 6.86
C THR A 35 -7.13 -5.15 6.71
N GLY A 36 -6.73 -4.09 7.43
CA GLY A 36 -7.35 -2.77 7.31
C GLY A 36 -7.20 -2.14 5.92
N VAL A 37 -6.08 -2.38 5.23
CA VAL A 37 -5.88 -1.91 3.85
C VAL A 37 -6.80 -2.63 2.87
N VAL A 38 -6.97 -3.95 3.03
CA VAL A 38 -7.90 -4.72 2.21
C VAL A 38 -9.34 -4.26 2.42
N ASP A 39 -9.75 -4.05 3.67
CA ASP A 39 -11.09 -3.57 4.01
C ASP A 39 -11.33 -2.16 3.43
N TYR A 40 -10.35 -1.27 3.52
CA TYR A 40 -10.43 0.05 2.92
C TYR A 40 -10.49 -0.02 1.38
N SER A 41 -9.68 -0.87 0.75
CA SER A 41 -9.65 -1.07 -0.71
C SER A 41 -10.97 -1.63 -1.26
N THR A 42 -11.60 -2.54 -0.51
CA THR A 42 -12.84 -3.24 -0.89
C THR A 42 -14.11 -2.51 -0.45
N GLY A 43 -14.01 -1.56 0.50
CA GLY A 43 -15.13 -0.73 0.95
C GLY A 43 -15.13 0.65 0.32
N HIS A 44 -14.11 1.45 0.61
CA HIS A 44 -14.12 2.89 0.31
C HIS A 44 -13.80 3.20 -1.16
N ILE A 45 -12.76 2.55 -1.68
CA ILE A 45 -12.27 2.81 -3.04
C ILE A 45 -12.67 1.73 -4.05
N TYR A 46 -13.67 0.89 -3.73
CA TYR A 46 -14.10 -0.24 -4.57
C TYR A 46 -14.62 0.20 -5.94
N SER A 47 -15.30 1.35 -6.01
CA SER A 47 -15.88 1.90 -7.25
C SER A 47 -14.83 2.33 -8.28
N ILE A 48 -13.57 2.47 -7.86
CA ILE A 48 -12.46 2.88 -8.72
C ILE A 48 -11.91 1.66 -9.46
N ALA A 49 -11.95 1.69 -10.79
CA ALA A 49 -11.36 0.65 -11.63
C ALA A 49 -9.83 0.63 -11.47
N LYS A 50 -9.31 -0.46 -10.88
CA LYS A 50 -7.88 -0.66 -10.58
C LYS A 50 -7.55 -2.14 -10.49
N ASP A 51 -6.31 -2.50 -10.85
CA ASP A 51 -5.83 -3.89 -10.77
C ASP A 51 -5.22 -4.25 -9.41
N ALA A 52 -4.64 -3.26 -8.73
CA ALA A 52 -4.01 -3.38 -7.42
C ALA A 52 -3.98 -2.04 -6.69
N THR A 53 -3.98 -2.10 -5.36
CA THR A 53 -3.84 -0.97 -4.43
C THR A 53 -2.52 -1.10 -3.69
N ILE A 54 -1.76 -0.01 -3.57
CA ILE A 54 -0.53 0.03 -2.77
C ILE A 54 -0.65 1.17 -1.77
N LEU A 55 -0.53 0.84 -0.48
CA LEU A 55 -0.42 1.82 0.59
C LEU A 55 1.05 2.11 0.86
N PHE A 56 1.40 3.39 0.87
CA PHE A 56 2.68 3.86 1.40
C PHE A 56 2.49 4.40 2.82
N THR A 57 3.33 3.95 3.75
CA THR A 57 3.28 4.39 5.15
C THR A 57 4.67 4.70 5.70
N GLY A 58 4.75 5.70 6.58
CA GLY A 58 5.92 5.99 7.41
C GLY A 58 5.94 5.22 8.73
N GLY A 59 4.90 4.41 9.01
CA GLY A 59 4.80 3.60 10.22
C GLY A 59 5.94 2.62 10.38
N SER A 60 6.25 2.25 11.63
CA SER A 60 7.24 1.21 11.92
C SER A 60 6.57 -0.07 12.39
N PHE A 61 6.99 -1.19 11.84
CA PHE A 61 6.53 -2.53 12.19
C PHE A 61 7.55 -3.24 13.07
N ALA A 62 7.09 -4.12 13.96
CA ALA A 62 7.90 -4.74 15.01
C ALA A 62 9.10 -5.53 14.46
N ASN A 63 8.91 -6.26 13.35
CA ASN A 63 9.93 -7.13 12.78
C ASN A 63 10.82 -6.43 11.73
N HIS A 64 10.83 -5.10 11.68
CA HIS A 64 11.50 -4.33 10.63
C HIS A 64 11.02 -4.71 9.21
N GLU A 65 9.76 -5.15 9.10
CA GLU A 65 9.15 -5.47 7.82
C GLU A 65 9.05 -4.19 6.98
N ALA A 66 9.49 -4.29 5.72
CA ALA A 66 9.41 -3.18 4.79
C ALA A 66 8.16 -3.27 3.90
N ILE A 67 7.69 -4.48 3.59
CA ILE A 67 6.63 -4.71 2.61
C ILE A 67 5.79 -5.91 3.03
N ASN A 68 4.47 -5.85 2.82
CA ASN A 68 3.58 -7.01 2.86
C ASN A 68 2.51 -6.89 1.76
N SER A 69 1.98 -8.02 1.28
CA SER A 69 0.98 -8.08 0.22
C SER A 69 0.11 -9.33 0.29
N VAL A 70 -1.14 -9.24 -0.19
CA VAL A 70 -1.98 -10.43 -0.37
C VAL A 70 -1.46 -11.26 -1.56
N PHE A 71 -1.06 -12.50 -1.32
CA PHE A 71 -0.61 -13.40 -2.38
C PHE A 71 -1.73 -13.79 -3.36
N ARG A 72 -1.39 -13.94 -4.64
CA ARG A 72 -2.29 -14.41 -5.72
C ARG A 72 -3.61 -13.63 -5.80
N SER A 73 -3.55 -12.32 -5.54
CA SER A 73 -4.73 -11.46 -5.45
C SER A 73 -4.89 -10.48 -6.61
N ILE A 74 -3.97 -10.46 -7.58
CA ILE A 74 -4.00 -9.50 -8.70
C ILE A 74 -5.33 -9.55 -9.45
N CYS A 75 -5.84 -8.39 -9.86
CA CYS A 75 -7.16 -8.24 -10.51
C CYS A 75 -8.35 -8.67 -9.63
N THR A 76 -8.17 -8.82 -8.32
CA THR A 76 -9.27 -9.01 -7.36
C THR A 76 -9.47 -7.76 -6.53
N ALA A 77 -10.64 -7.61 -5.92
CA ALA A 77 -10.93 -6.49 -5.03
C ALA A 77 -9.95 -6.39 -3.84
N ARG A 78 -9.33 -7.52 -3.46
CA ARG A 78 -8.38 -7.65 -2.34
C ARG A 78 -6.92 -7.49 -2.77
N ALA A 79 -6.64 -7.10 -4.02
CA ALA A 79 -5.30 -6.83 -4.50
C ALA A 79 -4.70 -5.63 -3.75
N ALA A 80 -4.02 -5.89 -2.64
CA ALA A 80 -3.47 -4.86 -1.76
C ALA A 80 -2.05 -5.20 -1.31
N ALA A 81 -1.24 -4.16 -1.20
CA ALA A 81 0.10 -4.21 -0.62
C ALA A 81 0.35 -2.99 0.27
N ILE A 82 1.20 -3.19 1.28
CA ILE A 82 1.74 -2.15 2.15
C ILE A 82 3.22 -2.04 1.87
N VAL A 83 3.70 -0.80 1.74
CA VAL A 83 5.12 -0.47 1.60
C VAL A 83 5.48 0.58 2.64
N LYS A 84 6.43 0.23 3.52
CA LYS A 84 7.09 1.17 4.41
C LYS A 84 8.07 2.02 3.59
N VAL A 85 7.93 3.33 3.69
CA VAL A 85 8.87 4.27 3.07
C VAL A 85 9.94 4.62 4.09
N SER A 86 11.19 4.21 3.86
CA SER A 86 12.34 4.56 4.69
C SER A 86 13.22 5.64 4.06
N GLY A 87 13.46 6.72 4.81
CA GLY A 87 14.64 7.60 4.73
C GLY A 87 14.74 8.59 3.57
N LEU A 88 14.55 8.21 2.31
CA LEU A 88 14.98 9.10 1.21
C LEU A 88 13.98 10.21 0.83
N PHE A 89 12.74 10.17 1.32
CA PHE A 89 11.71 11.17 0.98
C PHE A 89 11.41 12.20 2.09
N ILE A 90 11.95 12.00 3.30
CA ILE A 90 11.64 12.83 4.48
C ILE A 90 12.86 13.67 4.92
N ASP A 91 14.08 13.29 4.55
CA ASP A 91 15.30 14.08 4.79
C ASP A 91 15.52 15.19 3.73
N SER A 92 14.47 15.95 3.42
CA SER A 92 14.64 17.32 2.89
C SER A 92 14.28 18.32 3.98
N SER A 93 15.08 18.29 5.04
CA SER A 93 15.18 19.36 6.02
C SER A 93 15.65 20.64 5.31
N TRP A 94 14.71 21.59 5.17
CA TRP A 94 15.03 23.02 5.17
C TRP A 94 15.34 23.47 6.59
#